data_AF-A0A7R9DAL9-F1
#
_entry.id   AF-A0A7R9DAL9-F1
#
_cell.length_a   1.000
_cell.length_b   1.000
_cell.length_c   1.000
_cell.angle_alpha   90.00
_cell.angle_beta   90.00
_cell.angle_gamma   90.00
#
_symmetry.space_group_name_H-M   'P 1'
#
loop_
_entity.id
_entity.type
_entity.pdbx_description
1 polymer ?
#
loop_
_entity_poly.entity_id
_entity_poly.type
_entity_poly.pdbx_seq_one_letter_code
_entity_poly.pdbx_strand_id
1 'polypeptide(L)'
;MILLLELAAGGELQMLLDQDEVPEEKEAKKLMRQILDGLVFLHSINVAHLDIKPQNLVLTAEFPLGEVKLCDLGISRYISPGADIRDILGTPDYVAPEVLNYESISLSTDMWSVGVIMYVLLTGFSPFGGDTKQETFCNISQCRLDFPDDLFEDVSEDAKDLMRKLMVKEPR
;
A
#
# COMPACT_ATOMS: atom_id res chain seq x y z
N MET A 1 29.01 -0.43 1.82
CA MET A 1 28.23 0.71 2.36
C MET A 1 27.57 0.23 3.64
N ILE A 2 27.54 1.04 4.70
CA ILE A 2 26.82 0.75 5.95
C ILE A 2 25.83 1.89 6.15
N LEU A 3 24.55 1.56 6.41
CA LEU A 3 23.51 2.52 6.74
C LEU A 3 23.19 2.38 8.24
N LEU A 4 23.25 3.48 8.98
CA LEU A 4 22.83 3.54 10.38
C LEU A 4 21.51 4.32 10.44
N LEU A 5 20.47 3.68 10.96
CA LEU A 5 19.09 4.20 11.00
C LEU A 5 18.55 4.14 12.43
N GLU A 6 17.41 4.79 12.67
CA GLU A 6 16.65 4.64 13.90
C GLU A 6 16.09 3.21 14.05
N LEU A 7 15.85 2.78 15.29
CA LEU A 7 15.25 1.48 15.60
C LEU A 7 13.72 1.62 15.72
N ALA A 8 12.98 0.89 14.88
CA ALA A 8 11.55 0.67 15.03
C ALA A 8 11.32 -0.63 15.81
N ALA A 9 11.11 -0.53 17.13
CA ALA A 9 11.11 -1.70 18.02
C ALA A 9 9.84 -2.55 17.95
N GLY A 10 8.76 -2.04 17.35
CA GLY A 10 7.48 -2.73 17.20
C GLY A 10 7.43 -3.73 16.05
N GLY A 11 8.50 -3.83 15.24
CA GLY A 11 8.56 -4.75 14.11
C GLY A 11 7.75 -4.29 12.90
N GLU A 12 7.54 -5.20 11.96
CA GLU A 12 6.79 -4.96 10.72
C GLU A 12 5.29 -5.10 10.96
N LEU A 13 4.49 -4.29 10.27
CA LEU A 13 3.04 -4.39 10.29
C LEU A 13 2.57 -5.76 9.74
N GLN A 14 3.37 -6.39 8.88
CA GLN A 14 3.14 -7.77 8.43
C GLN A 14 3.01 -8.77 9.59
N MET A 15 3.73 -8.57 10.70
CA MET A 15 3.67 -9.49 11.85
C MET A 15 2.29 -9.56 12.50
N LEU A 16 1.49 -8.50 12.38
CA LEU A 16 0.10 -8.47 12.82
C LEU A 16 -0.76 -9.37 11.92
N LEU A 17 -0.60 -9.22 10.61
CA LEU A 17 -1.33 -9.99 9.60
C LEU A 17 -0.98 -11.48 9.61
N ASP A 18 0.28 -11.83 9.88
CA ASP A 18 0.75 -13.22 10.00
C ASP A 18 0.13 -13.97 11.20
N GLN A 19 -0.46 -13.24 12.15
CA GLN A 19 -1.18 -13.80 13.31
C GLN A 19 -2.70 -13.88 13.08
N ASP A 20 -3.16 -13.67 11.83
CA ASP A 20 -4.57 -13.54 11.47
C ASP A 20 -5.28 -12.41 12.24
N GLU A 21 -4.53 -11.41 12.71
CA GLU A 21 -5.05 -10.24 13.40
C GLU A 21 -5.18 -9.06 12.44
N VAL A 22 -6.29 -8.33 12.56
CA VAL A 22 -6.55 -7.09 11.83
C VAL A 22 -6.88 -5.97 12.82
N PRO A 23 -6.39 -4.75 12.59
CA PRO A 23 -6.72 -3.60 13.43
C PRO A 23 -8.21 -3.26 13.36
N GLU A 24 -8.76 -2.69 14.43
CA GLU A 24 -10.08 -2.05 14.35
C GLU A 24 -10.03 -0.89 13.34
N GLU A 25 -11.17 -0.53 12.71
CA GLU A 25 -11.20 0.55 11.71
C GLU A 25 -10.63 1.88 12.27
N LYS A 26 -10.82 2.15 13.57
CA LYS A 26 -10.24 3.32 14.24
C LYS A 26 -8.71 3.29 14.27
N GLU A 27 -8.12 2.12 14.47
CA GLU A 27 -6.67 1.91 14.49
C GLU A 27 -6.12 1.93 13.08
N ALA A 28 -6.78 1.26 12.13
CA ALA A 28 -6.47 1.33 10.71
C ALA A 28 -6.46 2.79 10.22
N LYS A 29 -7.45 3.60 10.62
CA LYS A 29 -7.50 5.03 10.31
C LYS A 29 -6.28 5.81 10.82
N LYS A 30 -5.78 5.48 12.03
CA LYS A 30 -4.57 6.08 12.59
C LYS A 30 -3.33 5.69 11.78
N LEU A 31 -3.20 4.41 11.44
CA LEU A 31 -2.11 3.89 10.59
C LEU A 31 -2.14 4.55 9.20
N MET A 32 -3.29 4.55 8.53
CA MET A 32 -3.47 5.16 7.21
C MET A 32 -3.12 6.65 7.20
N ARG A 33 -3.47 7.39 8.27
CA ARG A 33 -3.07 8.80 8.39
C ARG A 33 -1.56 8.97 8.38
N GLN A 34 -0.84 8.18 9.18
CA GLN A 34 0.62 8.26 9.29
C GLN A 34 1.32 7.82 8.00
N ILE A 35 0.81 6.78 7.32
CA ILE A 35 1.30 6.35 6.00
C ILE A 35 1.15 7.48 4.99
N LEU A 36 -0.03 8.10 4.93
CA LEU A 36 -0.31 9.23 4.05
C LEU A 36 0.56 10.44 4.37
N ASP A 37 0.77 10.78 5.65
CA ASP A 37 1.65 11.88 6.05
C ASP A 37 3.10 11.65 5.55
N GLY A 38 3.60 10.41 5.63
CA GLY A 38 4.90 10.03 5.07
C GLY A 38 4.97 10.15 3.54
N LEU A 39 3.92 9.70 2.84
CA LEU A 39 3.84 9.82 1.38
C LEU A 39 3.68 11.26 0.92
N VAL A 40 2.90 12.09 1.61
CA VAL A 40 2.80 13.53 1.34
C VAL A 40 4.18 14.17 1.37
N PHE A 41 5.02 13.81 2.34
CA PHE A 41 6.41 14.28 2.37
C PHE A 41 7.21 13.80 1.16
N LEU A 42 7.23 12.49 0.86
CA LEU A 42 7.99 11.95 -0.28
C LEU A 42 7.53 12.57 -1.61
N HIS A 43 6.22 12.67 -1.82
CA HIS A 43 5.62 13.23 -3.02
C HIS A 43 5.91 14.73 -3.14
N SER A 44 5.99 15.48 -2.03
CA SER A 44 6.36 16.90 -2.05
C SER A 44 7.78 17.16 -2.59
N ILE A 45 8.65 16.16 -2.53
CA ILE A 45 10.02 16.20 -3.09
C ILE A 45 10.15 15.35 -4.37
N ASN A 46 9.03 15.01 -5.01
CA ASN A 46 8.94 14.19 -6.23
C ASN A 46 9.59 12.81 -6.10
N VAL A 47 9.48 12.16 -4.94
CA VAL A 47 9.93 10.78 -4.75
C VAL A 47 8.73 9.85 -4.69
N ALA A 48 8.67 8.87 -5.58
CA ALA A 48 7.75 7.73 -5.46
C ALA A 48 8.43 6.59 -4.69
N HIS A 49 7.72 6.00 -3.73
CA HIS A 49 8.26 4.91 -2.90
C HIS A 49 8.33 3.59 -3.67
N LEU A 50 7.23 3.23 -4.33
CA LEU A 50 7.01 2.09 -5.24
C LEU A 50 7.03 0.69 -4.61
N ASP A 51 7.09 0.58 -3.28
CA ASP A 51 7.06 -0.71 -2.56
C ASP A 51 6.30 -0.58 -1.23
N ILE A 52 5.18 0.15 -1.24
CA ILE A 52 4.32 0.28 -0.06
C ILE A 52 3.59 -1.05 0.15
N LYS A 53 4.00 -1.77 1.21
CA LYS A 53 3.49 -3.08 1.62
C LYS A 53 3.68 -3.27 3.12
N PRO A 54 3.00 -4.23 3.79
CA PRO A 54 3.07 -4.35 5.25
C PRO A 54 4.47 -4.62 5.79
N GLN A 55 5.36 -5.28 5.01
CA GLN A 55 6.76 -5.50 5.38
C GLN A 55 7.59 -4.21 5.43
N ASN A 56 7.20 -3.20 4.65
CA ASN A 56 7.89 -1.90 4.58
C ASN A 56 7.21 -0.82 5.44
N LEU A 57 6.26 -1.23 6.29
CA LEU A 57 5.57 -0.41 7.26
C LEU A 57 5.97 -0.92 8.66
N VAL A 58 6.87 -0.21 9.34
CA VAL A 58 7.39 -0.64 10.64
C VAL A 58 6.83 0.21 11.78
N LEU A 59 6.64 -0.41 12.94
CA LEU A 59 6.08 0.23 14.13
C LEU A 59 7.19 0.66 15.10
N THR A 60 7.07 1.85 15.67
CA THR A 60 8.04 2.36 16.65
C THR A 60 8.00 1.63 18.00
N ALA A 61 6.84 1.05 18.34
CA ALA A 61 6.59 0.24 19.53
C ALA A 61 5.49 -0.79 19.21
N GLU A 62 5.22 -1.73 20.13
CA GLU A 62 4.19 -2.74 19.95
C GLU A 62 2.82 -2.14 19.59
N PHE A 63 2.10 -2.80 18.68
CA PHE A 63 0.73 -2.44 18.31
C PHE A 63 -0.21 -2.59 19.53
N PRO A 64 -1.19 -1.69 19.77
CA PRO A 64 -1.59 -0.52 18.96
C PRO A 64 -0.92 0.81 19.38
N LEU A 65 0.10 0.75 20.25
CA LEU A 65 0.71 1.95 20.86
C LEU A 65 1.72 2.64 19.93
N GLY A 66 2.42 1.87 19.10
CA GLY A 66 3.40 2.36 18.14
C GLY A 66 2.83 3.32 17.08
N GLU A 67 3.73 4.09 16.48
CA GLU A 67 3.50 4.86 15.26
C GLU A 67 4.07 4.10 14.08
N VAL A 68 3.40 4.14 12.92
CA VAL A 68 3.93 3.52 11.70
C VAL A 68 4.91 4.45 10.99
N LYS A 69 6.00 3.87 10.49
CA LYS A 69 7.01 4.52 9.67
C LYS A 69 7.15 3.77 8.35
N LEU A 70 7.25 4.53 7.26
CA LEU A 70 7.67 4.00 5.96
C LEU A 70 9.16 3.66 6.03
N CYS A 71 9.55 2.51 5.53
CA CYS A 71 10.95 2.12 5.38
C CYS A 71 11.23 1.47 4.02
N ASP A 72 12.51 1.21 3.77
CA ASP A 72 13.03 0.64 2.51
C ASP A 72 12.74 1.47 1.25
N LEU A 73 13.60 2.46 1.01
CA LEU A 73 13.62 3.27 -0.21
C LEU A 73 14.48 2.64 -1.33
N GLY A 74 14.77 1.34 -1.25
CA GLY A 74 15.73 0.66 -2.15
C GLY A 74 15.34 0.70 -3.62
N ILE A 75 14.04 0.75 -3.91
CA ILE A 75 13.51 0.83 -5.29
C ILE A 75 12.84 2.16 -5.61
N SER A 76 12.84 3.12 -4.68
CA SER A 76 12.22 4.43 -4.87
C SER A 76 12.84 5.18 -6.05
N ARG A 77 12.07 6.10 -6.63
CA ARG A 77 12.46 6.88 -7.82
C ARG A 77 12.14 8.34 -7.64
N TYR A 78 13.08 9.19 -8.06
CA TYR A 78 12.80 10.60 -8.27
C TYR A 78 12.04 10.76 -9.60
N ILE A 79 10.81 11.26 -9.53
CA ILE A 79 9.91 11.47 -10.65
C ILE A 79 10.13 12.88 -11.20
N SER A 80 11.10 13.02 -12.10
CA SER A 80 11.34 14.29 -12.79
C SER A 80 10.10 14.73 -13.59
N PRO A 81 9.71 16.01 -13.57
CA PRO A 81 8.59 16.48 -14.37
C PRO A 81 8.75 16.15 -15.86
N GLY A 82 7.78 15.45 -16.43
CA GLY A 82 7.79 15.03 -17.84
C GLY A 82 8.70 13.83 -18.15
N ALA A 83 9.29 13.18 -17.15
CA ALA A 83 10.00 11.92 -17.37
C ALA A 83 9.02 10.77 -17.61
N ASP A 84 9.35 9.93 -18.58
CA ASP A 84 8.67 8.66 -18.84
C ASP A 84 9.49 7.54 -18.19
N ILE A 85 9.11 7.16 -16.97
CA ILE A 85 9.79 6.15 -16.17
C ILE A 85 8.95 4.87 -16.21
N ARG A 86 9.52 3.79 -16.72
CA ARG A 86 8.84 2.49 -16.84
C ARG A 86 9.74 1.39 -16.31
N ASP A 87 9.24 0.63 -15.35
CA ASP A 87 9.95 -0.49 -14.75
C ASP A 87 8.93 -1.44 -14.12
N ILE A 88 9.19 -2.75 -14.14
CA ILE A 88 8.31 -3.72 -13.47
C ILE A 88 8.96 -4.02 -12.13
N LEU A 89 8.48 -3.35 -11.09
CA LEU A 89 9.05 -3.38 -9.75
C LEU A 89 7.94 -3.47 -8.68
N GLY A 90 8.35 -3.68 -7.44
CA GLY A 90 7.43 -3.85 -6.31
C GLY A 90 6.95 -5.29 -6.13
N THR A 91 6.06 -5.47 -5.14
CA THR A 91 5.54 -6.78 -4.75
C THR A 91 4.20 -7.05 -5.41
N PRO A 92 4.02 -8.15 -6.19
CA PRO A 92 2.87 -8.41 -7.06
C PRO A 92 1.50 -7.95 -6.56
N ASP A 93 1.13 -8.27 -5.33
CA ASP A 93 -0.18 -7.99 -4.75
C ASP A 93 -0.46 -6.49 -4.51
N TYR A 94 0.59 -5.66 -4.46
CA TYR A 94 0.52 -4.23 -4.14
C TYR A 94 0.86 -3.35 -5.35
N VAL A 95 1.22 -3.96 -6.48
CA VAL A 95 1.63 -3.25 -7.69
C VAL A 95 0.42 -2.69 -8.43
N ALA A 96 0.54 -1.44 -8.88
CA ALA A 96 -0.50 -0.75 -9.64
C ALA A 96 -0.61 -1.28 -11.10
N PRO A 97 -1.80 -1.21 -11.72
CA PRO A 97 -2.01 -1.75 -13.07
C PRO A 97 -1.10 -1.10 -14.12
N GLU A 98 -0.77 0.18 -14.00
CA GLU A 98 0.14 0.88 -14.92
C GLU A 98 1.55 0.28 -14.92
N VAL A 99 2.03 -0.22 -13.77
CA VAL A 99 3.34 -0.88 -13.65
C VAL A 99 3.31 -2.23 -14.38
N LEU A 100 2.25 -3.02 -14.21
CA LEU A 100 2.08 -4.32 -14.88
C LEU A 100 1.92 -4.17 -16.40
N ASN A 101 1.27 -3.09 -16.84
CA ASN A 101 1.06 -2.78 -18.25
C ASN A 101 2.27 -2.12 -18.92
N TYR A 102 3.36 -1.87 -18.18
CA TYR A 102 4.54 -1.16 -18.67
C TYR A 102 4.22 0.27 -19.16
N GLU A 103 3.32 0.93 -18.44
CA GLU A 103 2.97 2.33 -18.59
C GLU A 103 3.84 3.20 -17.66
N SER A 104 3.74 4.53 -17.78
CA SER A 104 4.60 5.45 -17.02
C SER A 104 4.23 5.44 -15.54
N ILE A 105 5.22 5.22 -14.70
CA ILE A 105 5.14 5.33 -13.24
C ILE A 105 5.00 6.81 -12.86
N SER A 106 4.22 7.08 -11.82
CA SER A 106 4.11 8.41 -11.23
C SER A 106 4.01 8.35 -9.70
N LEU A 107 3.86 9.50 -9.04
CA LEU A 107 3.60 9.56 -7.59
C LEU A 107 2.26 8.89 -7.24
N SER A 108 1.29 8.89 -8.15
CA SER A 108 0.00 8.23 -7.96
C SER A 108 0.10 6.72 -7.86
N THR A 109 1.18 6.12 -8.38
CA THR A 109 1.43 4.68 -8.29
C THR A 109 1.50 4.21 -6.84
N ASP A 110 2.05 5.03 -5.93
CA ASP A 110 2.02 4.72 -4.49
C ASP A 110 0.59 4.72 -3.93
N MET A 111 -0.30 5.56 -4.48
CA MET A 111 -1.67 5.70 -3.97
C MET A 111 -2.53 4.46 -4.25
N TRP A 112 -2.23 3.72 -5.32
CA TRP A 112 -2.81 2.39 -5.52
C TRP A 112 -2.43 1.44 -4.38
N SER A 113 -1.13 1.35 -4.06
CA SER A 113 -0.63 0.49 -2.98
C SER A 113 -1.21 0.88 -1.62
N VAL A 114 -1.46 2.18 -1.38
CA VAL A 114 -2.19 2.67 -0.19
C VAL A 114 -3.62 2.10 -0.13
N GLY A 115 -4.32 2.04 -1.27
CA GLY A 115 -5.65 1.44 -1.36
C GLY A 115 -5.63 -0.06 -1.04
N VAL A 116 -4.63 -0.78 -1.57
CA VAL A 116 -4.42 -2.21 -1.27
C VAL A 116 -4.13 -2.41 0.23
N ILE A 117 -3.26 -1.59 0.83
CA ILE A 117 -2.96 -1.66 2.27
C ILE A 117 -4.22 -1.41 3.11
N MET A 118 -5.04 -0.44 2.74
CA MET A 118 -6.28 -0.17 3.46
C MET A 118 -7.22 -1.37 3.44
N TYR A 119 -7.36 -2.04 2.29
CA TYR A 119 -8.15 -3.25 2.16
C TYR A 119 -7.59 -4.38 3.04
N VAL A 120 -6.28 -4.62 2.97
CA VAL A 120 -5.59 -5.65 3.75
C VAL A 120 -5.71 -5.41 5.25
N LEU A 121 -5.55 -4.16 5.71
CA LEU A 121 -5.68 -3.84 7.13
C LEU A 121 -7.11 -3.97 7.67
N LEU A 122 -8.13 -3.82 6.83
CA LEU A 122 -9.52 -3.93 7.26
C LEU A 122 -10.06 -5.36 7.21
N THR A 123 -9.42 -6.25 6.43
CA THR A 123 -9.98 -7.58 6.14
C THR A 123 -9.00 -8.73 6.35
N GLY A 124 -7.69 -8.49 6.30
CA GLY A 124 -6.65 -9.50 6.26
C GLY A 124 -6.42 -10.10 4.87
N PHE A 125 -7.21 -9.73 3.86
CA PHE A 125 -7.15 -10.31 2.52
C PHE A 125 -6.61 -9.34 1.47
N SER A 126 -6.02 -9.88 0.39
CA SER A 126 -5.63 -9.08 -0.78
C SER A 126 -6.86 -8.81 -1.67
N PRO A 127 -7.12 -7.55 -2.09
CA PRO A 127 -8.27 -7.21 -2.94
C PRO A 127 -8.25 -7.88 -4.32
N PHE A 128 -7.06 -8.22 -4.81
CA PHE A 128 -6.87 -8.77 -6.15
C PHE A 128 -6.20 -10.15 -6.14
N GLY A 129 -6.01 -10.76 -4.96
CA GLY A 129 -5.39 -12.08 -4.83
C GLY A 129 -6.16 -13.15 -5.60
N GLY A 130 -5.44 -13.96 -6.38
CA GLY A 130 -5.97 -15.16 -7.03
C GLY A 130 -5.16 -16.41 -6.63
N ASP A 131 -5.61 -17.58 -7.06
CA ASP A 131 -4.94 -18.86 -6.78
C ASP A 131 -3.56 -18.94 -7.45
N THR A 132 -3.35 -18.16 -8.50
CA THR A 132 -2.09 -18.07 -9.23
C THR A 132 -1.67 -16.62 -9.43
N LYS A 133 -0.35 -16.39 -9.60
CA LYS A 133 0.17 -15.05 -9.92
C LYS A 133 -0.46 -14.47 -11.18
N GLN A 134 -0.74 -15.31 -12.17
CA GLN A 134 -1.39 -14.91 -13.43
C GLN A 134 -2.81 -14.42 -13.19
N GLU A 135 -3.54 -15.08 -12.28
CA GLU A 135 -4.88 -14.65 -11.87
C GLU A 135 -4.83 -13.33 -11.09
N THR A 136 -3.90 -13.20 -10.13
CA THR A 136 -3.67 -11.93 -9.42
C THR A 136 -3.40 -10.78 -10.38
N PHE A 137 -2.49 -10.98 -11.35
CA PHE A 137 -2.21 -9.97 -12.36
C PHE A 137 -3.42 -9.65 -13.23
N CYS A 138 -4.21 -10.66 -13.61
CA CYS A 138 -5.45 -10.44 -14.35
C CYS A 138 -6.45 -9.59 -13.55
N ASN A 139 -6.63 -9.89 -12.26
CA ASN A 139 -7.51 -9.14 -11.36
C ASN A 139 -7.07 -7.67 -11.21
N ILE A 140 -5.77 -7.44 -11.03
CA ILE A 140 -5.17 -6.08 -10.96
C ILE A 140 -5.39 -5.35 -12.29
N SER A 141 -5.01 -5.93 -13.43
CA SER A 141 -5.17 -5.30 -14.75
C SER A 141 -6.63 -5.04 -15.11
N GLN A 142 -7.57 -5.85 -14.60
CA GLN A 142 -9.01 -5.64 -14.77
C GLN A 142 -9.59 -4.66 -13.75
N CYS A 143 -8.87 -4.34 -12.67
CA CYS A 143 -9.32 -3.53 -11.54
C CYS A 143 -10.65 -4.03 -10.98
N ARG A 144 -10.75 -5.36 -10.79
CA ARG A 144 -11.95 -6.02 -10.28
C ARG A 144 -12.02 -5.90 -8.75
N LEU A 145 -12.29 -4.70 -8.27
CA LEU A 145 -12.45 -4.41 -6.85
C LEU A 145 -13.88 -4.72 -6.41
N ASP A 146 -14.02 -5.71 -5.53
CA ASP A 146 -15.28 -6.10 -4.92
C ASP A 146 -15.20 -5.95 -3.39
N PHE A 147 -16.35 -5.83 -2.71
CA PHE A 147 -16.45 -5.72 -1.25
C PHE A 147 -17.42 -6.79 -0.73
N PRO A 148 -16.95 -8.03 -0.48
CA PRO A 148 -17.79 -9.13 0.00
C PRO A 148 -18.45 -8.80 1.35
N ASP A 149 -19.75 -9.07 1.48
CA ASP A 149 -20.52 -8.72 2.69
C ASP A 149 -19.93 -9.35 3.97
N ASP A 150 -19.38 -10.57 3.87
CA ASP A 150 -18.74 -11.30 4.98
C ASP A 150 -17.44 -10.66 5.49
N LEU A 151 -16.75 -9.88 4.65
CA LEU A 151 -15.53 -9.15 5.03
C LEU A 151 -15.80 -7.68 5.37
N PHE A 152 -16.89 -7.11 4.85
CA PHE A 152 -17.15 -5.68 4.86
C PHE A 152 -18.43 -5.27 5.61
N GLU A 153 -19.04 -6.18 6.39
CA GLU A 153 -20.22 -5.91 7.23
C GLU A 153 -19.97 -4.75 8.21
N ASP A 154 -18.82 -4.76 8.88
CA ASP A 154 -18.45 -3.78 9.91
C ASP A 154 -17.58 -2.62 9.38
N VAL A 155 -17.31 -2.57 8.07
CA VAL A 155 -16.48 -1.53 7.45
C VAL A 155 -17.34 -0.38 6.94
N SER A 156 -16.98 0.85 7.29
CA SER A 156 -17.74 2.04 6.90
C SER A 156 -17.80 2.26 5.37
N GLU A 157 -18.89 2.87 4.89
CA GLU A 157 -19.00 3.26 3.48
C GLU A 157 -17.97 4.32 3.08
N ASP A 158 -17.54 5.18 4.00
CA ASP A 158 -16.46 6.16 3.77
C ASP A 158 -15.14 5.44 3.49
N ALA A 159 -14.85 4.34 4.19
CA ALA A 159 -13.66 3.53 3.95
C ALA A 159 -13.71 2.87 2.55
N LYS A 160 -14.86 2.29 2.18
CA LYS A 160 -15.07 1.69 0.85
C LYS A 160 -14.97 2.73 -0.27
N ASP A 161 -15.55 3.91 -0.08
CA ASP A 161 -15.45 5.03 -1.03
C ASP A 161 -14.01 5.50 -1.23
N LEU A 162 -13.22 5.60 -0.15
CA LEU A 162 -11.80 5.92 -0.25
C LEU A 162 -11.03 4.85 -1.02
N MET A 163 -11.26 3.56 -0.75
CA MET A 163 -10.63 2.45 -1.49
C MET A 163 -10.95 2.51 -3.00
N ARG A 164 -12.21 2.80 -3.38
CA ARG A 164 -12.61 2.97 -4.79
C ARG A 164 -11.91 4.14 -5.47
N LYS A 165 -11.60 5.21 -4.74
CA LYS A 165 -10.89 6.39 -5.28
C LYS A 165 -9.38 6.17 -5.39
N LEU A 166 -8.81 5.32 -4.54
CA LEU A 166 -7.38 4.99 -4.55
C LEU A 166 -7.05 3.95 -5.62
N MET A 167 -7.88 2.91 -5.76
CA MET A 167 -7.66 1.80 -6.70
C MET A 167 -8.42 2.03 -8.01
N VAL A 168 -7.87 2.90 -8.86
CA VAL A 168 -8.39 3.21 -10.20
C VAL A 168 -7.35 2.89 -11.27
N LYS A 169 -7.78 2.46 -12.47
CA LYS A 169 -6.85 2.15 -13.58
C LYS A 169 -6.10 3.36 -14.11
N GLU A 170 -6.79 4.49 -14.20
CA GLU A 170 -6.25 5.74 -14.73
C GLU A 170 -6.20 6.75 -13.59
N PRO A 171 -5.07 6.83 -12.86
CA PRO A 171 -4.88 7.88 -11.88
C PRO A 171 -4.86 9.24 -12.58
N ARG A 172 -5.59 10.23 -12.02
CA ARG A 172 -5.69 11.59 -12.54
C ARG A 172 -4.76 12.55 -11.81
#